data_AF-A0A2M8NKT3-F1
#
_entry.id   AF-A0A2M8NKT3-F1
#
_cell.length_a   1.000
_cell.length_b   1.000
_cell.length_c   1.000
_cell.angle_alpha   90.00
_cell.angle_beta   90.00
_cell.angle_gamma   90.00
#
_symmetry.space_group_name_H-M   'P 1'
#
loop_
_entity.id
_entity.type
_entity.pdbx_description
1 polymer ?
#
loop_
_entity_poly.entity_id
_entity_poly.type
_entity_poly.pdbx_seq_one_letter_code
_entity_poly.pdbx_strand_id
1 'polypeptide(L)'
;MLLIMLLLSAVPLIATQEGLMVRVDEPLGTISPYVLGANCGILCAVPAAMFPEAQNSGVTLLRYGGGFSDERELTSGNIDTFIATTQLVGAEPMITVRLHDSTPEASAEDVR
;
A
#
# COMPACT_ATOMS: atom_id res chain seq x y z
N MET A 1 -4.42 9.43 -58.89
CA MET A 1 -4.04 9.81 -57.51
C MET A 1 -5.09 9.42 -56.48
N LEU A 2 -6.38 9.75 -56.66
CA LEU A 2 -7.43 9.45 -55.66
C LEU A 2 -7.63 7.94 -55.40
N LEU A 3 -7.49 7.09 -56.42
CA LEU A 3 -7.67 5.63 -56.31
C LEU A 3 -6.55 4.94 -55.52
N ILE A 4 -5.32 5.49 -55.55
CA ILE A 4 -4.17 4.95 -54.80
C ILE A 4 -4.30 5.32 -53.31
N MET A 5 -4.80 6.51 -53.00
CA MET A 5 -5.06 6.91 -51.61
C MET A 5 -6.18 6.10 -50.95
N LEU A 6 -7.20 5.69 -51.71
CA LEU A 6 -8.29 4.85 -51.20
C LEU A 6 -7.85 3.41 -50.87
N LEU A 7 -6.83 2.89 -51.56
CA LEU A 7 -6.29 1.56 -51.32
C LEU A 7 -5.29 1.54 -50.14
N LEU A 8 -4.64 2.66 -49.84
CA LEU A 8 -3.74 2.77 -48.68
C LEU A 8 -4.48 2.94 -47.33
N SER A 9 -5.76 3.34 -47.33
CA SER A 9 -6.55 3.48 -46.10
C SER A 9 -7.16 2.18 -45.58
N ALA A 10 -6.97 1.06 -46.30
CA ALA A 10 -7.56 -0.23 -45.99
C ALA A 10 -6.56 -1.22 -45.36
N VAL A 11 -5.46 -0.74 -44.77
CA VAL A 11 -4.59 -1.60 -43.96
C VAL A 11 -5.36 -1.94 -42.69
N PRO A 12 -5.79 -3.21 -42.48
CA PRO A 12 -6.40 -3.57 -41.21
C PRO A 12 -5.34 -3.37 -40.13
N LEU A 13 -5.68 -2.59 -39.10
CA LEU A 13 -4.89 -2.55 -37.88
C LEU A 13 -5.02 -3.94 -37.24
N ILE A 14 -4.13 -4.85 -37.62
CA ILE A 14 -3.99 -6.14 -36.95
C ILE A 14 -3.38 -5.81 -35.60
N ALA A 15 -4.22 -5.75 -34.57
CA ALA A 15 -3.74 -5.78 -33.20
C ALA A 15 -2.90 -7.06 -33.06
N THR A 16 -1.62 -6.93 -32.80
CA THR A 16 -0.79 -8.05 -32.38
C THR A 16 -1.38 -8.57 -31.08
N GLN A 17 -2.17 -9.64 -31.15
CA GLN A 17 -2.52 -10.43 -29.97
C GLN A 17 -1.25 -11.15 -29.52
N GLU A 18 -0.36 -10.43 -28.85
CA GLU A 18 0.63 -11.08 -28.01
C GLU A 18 -0.14 -11.84 -26.93
N GLY A 19 -0.10 -13.17 -27.01
CA GLY A 19 -0.77 -14.03 -26.04
C GLY A 19 -0.06 -13.94 -24.69
N LEU A 20 -0.83 -13.86 -23.60
CA LEU A 20 -0.30 -14.04 -22.25
C LEU A 20 -0.17 -15.53 -21.96
N MET A 21 1.05 -16.00 -21.71
CA MET A 21 1.33 -17.37 -21.31
C MET A 21 1.61 -17.44 -19.81
N VAL A 22 0.92 -18.33 -19.09
CA VAL A 22 1.14 -18.60 -17.65
C VAL A 22 1.79 -19.97 -17.49
N ARG A 23 2.99 -20.01 -16.92
CA ARG A 23 3.72 -21.24 -16.58
C ARG A 23 3.40 -21.63 -15.14
N VAL A 24 2.57 -22.67 -14.96
CA VAL A 24 2.17 -23.16 -13.62
C VAL A 24 3.20 -24.14 -13.02
N ASP A 25 4.10 -24.65 -13.86
CA ASP A 25 5.18 -25.58 -13.53
C ASP A 25 6.44 -24.90 -13.00
N GLU A 26 6.48 -23.57 -13.00
CA GLU A 26 7.62 -22.75 -12.59
C GLU A 26 7.23 -21.83 -11.41
N PRO A 27 7.17 -22.35 -10.16
CA PRO A 27 6.86 -21.50 -9.02
C PRO A 27 7.97 -20.47 -8.78
N LEU A 28 7.61 -19.17 -8.77
CA LEU A 28 8.56 -18.06 -8.55
C LEU A 28 8.73 -17.67 -7.08
N GLY A 29 7.94 -18.29 -6.18
CA GLY A 29 7.95 -18.02 -4.74
C GLY A 29 6.55 -17.78 -4.19
N THR A 30 6.46 -17.66 -2.87
CA THR A 30 5.21 -17.35 -2.18
C THR A 30 5.03 -15.84 -2.11
N ILE A 31 3.87 -15.34 -2.55
CA ILE A 31 3.51 -13.93 -2.38
C ILE A 31 3.15 -13.72 -0.92
N SER A 32 3.94 -12.88 -0.23
CA SER A 32 3.61 -12.48 1.15
C SER A 32 2.28 -11.72 1.17
N PRO A 33 1.37 -11.99 2.14
CA PRO A 33 0.12 -11.26 2.24
C PRO A 33 0.36 -9.76 2.42
N TYR A 34 1.47 -9.34 3.05
CA TYR A 34 1.81 -7.94 3.31
C TYR A 34 2.16 -7.12 2.05
N VAL A 35 2.21 -7.74 0.87
CA VAL A 35 2.29 -6.99 -0.40
C VAL A 35 1.08 -6.08 -0.62
N LEU A 36 -0.06 -6.42 -0.01
CA LEU A 36 -1.29 -5.61 -0.01
C LEU A 36 -1.32 -4.63 1.19
N GLY A 37 -0.16 -4.22 1.68
CA GLY A 37 -0.04 -3.23 2.74
C GLY A 37 -0.34 -1.81 2.27
N ALA A 38 -0.69 -0.94 3.22
CA ALA A 38 -0.92 0.48 2.97
C ALA A 38 -0.18 1.37 3.99
N ASN A 39 0.17 2.58 3.56
CA ASN A 39 0.74 3.61 4.43
C ASN A 39 -0.36 4.52 5.00
N CYS A 40 -0.22 4.85 6.26
CA CYS A 40 -1.18 5.54 7.09
C CYS A 40 -0.42 6.63 7.87
N GLY A 41 -0.81 7.88 7.68
CA GLY A 41 -0.11 9.03 8.27
C GLY A 41 -0.45 9.25 9.74
N ILE A 42 0.11 10.30 10.33
CA ILE A 42 -0.04 10.64 11.76
C ILE A 42 -1.50 10.90 12.20
N LEU A 43 -2.38 11.21 11.25
CA LEU A 43 -3.82 11.47 11.43
C LEU A 43 -4.70 10.35 10.86
N CYS A 44 -4.17 9.13 10.82
CA CYS A 44 -4.86 7.98 10.27
C CYS A 44 -5.95 7.50 11.24
N ALA A 45 -7.16 7.98 10.98
CA ALA A 45 -8.39 7.52 11.60
C ALA A 45 -9.40 7.25 10.49
N VAL A 46 -10.07 6.10 10.57
CA VAL A 46 -11.17 5.77 9.66
C VAL A 46 -12.43 6.48 10.17
N PRO A 47 -13.15 7.24 9.33
CA PRO A 47 -14.46 7.77 9.72
C PRO A 47 -15.46 6.62 9.98
N ALA A 48 -16.33 6.75 10.98
CA ALA A 48 -17.28 5.69 11.36
C ALA A 48 -18.15 5.19 10.18
N ALA A 49 -18.52 6.09 9.26
CA ALA A 49 -19.29 5.76 8.07
C ALA A 49 -18.54 4.83 7.09
N MET A 50 -17.21 4.74 7.20
CA MET A 50 -16.34 3.95 6.32
C MET A 50 -15.85 2.65 6.98
N PHE A 51 -16.37 2.30 8.15
CA PHE A 51 -15.96 1.09 8.87
C PHE A 51 -16.20 -0.19 8.06
N PRO A 52 -17.37 -0.37 7.39
CA PRO A 52 -17.59 -1.55 6.54
C PRO A 52 -16.56 -1.66 5.40
N GLU A 53 -16.20 -0.55 4.76
CA GLU A 53 -15.22 -0.52 3.69
C GLU A 53 -13.81 -0.80 4.20
N ALA A 54 -13.46 -0.27 5.36
CA ALA A 54 -12.16 -0.52 6.00
C ALA A 54 -11.99 -2.01 6.34
N GLN A 55 -13.02 -2.62 6.93
CA GLN A 55 -13.06 -4.06 7.23
C GLN A 55 -12.96 -4.94 5.97
N ASN A 56 -13.51 -4.48 4.85
CA ASN A 56 -13.52 -5.21 3.57
C ASN A 56 -12.40 -4.78 2.60
N SER A 57 -11.45 -3.95 3.05
CA SER A 57 -10.44 -3.34 2.18
C SER A 57 -9.40 -4.32 1.62
N GLY A 58 -9.22 -5.48 2.28
CA GLY A 58 -8.18 -6.45 1.95
C GLY A 58 -6.76 -5.98 2.29
N VAL A 59 -6.61 -4.86 2.99
CA VAL A 59 -5.32 -4.39 3.49
C VAL A 59 -4.82 -5.34 4.58
N THR A 60 -3.59 -5.81 4.43
CA THR A 60 -3.01 -6.84 5.31
C THR A 60 -1.93 -6.30 6.26
N LEU A 61 -1.39 -5.13 5.95
CA LEU A 61 -0.40 -4.41 6.75
C LEU A 61 -0.75 -2.93 6.72
N LEU A 62 -0.73 -2.27 7.87
CA LEU A 62 -0.80 -0.82 7.94
C LEU A 62 0.50 -0.27 8.53
N ARG A 63 1.09 0.70 7.83
CA ARG A 63 2.27 1.41 8.31
C ARG A 63 1.87 2.77 8.89
N TYR A 64 2.17 3.02 10.16
CA TYR A 64 2.24 4.37 10.72
C TYR A 64 3.58 5.00 10.32
N GLY A 65 3.55 5.95 9.39
CA GLY A 65 4.78 6.55 8.89
C GLY A 65 4.63 7.53 7.74
N GLY A 66 5.78 8.00 7.24
CA GLY A 66 5.89 9.02 6.21
C GLY A 66 5.94 10.44 6.79
N GLY A 67 6.25 11.43 5.95
CA GLY A 67 6.41 12.83 6.39
C GLY A 67 7.38 12.94 7.57
N PHE A 68 6.95 13.64 8.62
CA PHE A 68 7.69 13.95 9.85
C PHE A 68 7.44 12.93 10.99
N SER A 69 7.08 11.68 10.66
CA SER A 69 6.74 10.65 11.65
C SER A 69 7.94 10.17 12.47
N ASP A 70 9.15 10.34 11.97
CA ASP A 70 10.40 9.99 12.64
C ASP A 70 11.04 11.18 13.38
N GLU A 71 10.44 12.36 13.32
CA GLU A 71 10.93 13.59 13.98
C GLU A 71 10.29 13.82 15.36
N ARG A 72 9.15 13.19 15.63
CA ARG A 72 8.30 13.50 16.79
C ARG A 72 8.14 12.29 17.70
N GLU A 73 7.97 12.58 18.98
CA GLU A 73 7.65 11.56 19.98
C GLU A 73 6.33 10.86 19.64
N LEU A 74 6.36 9.52 19.69
CA LEU A 74 5.17 8.70 19.60
C LEU A 74 4.44 8.73 20.94
N THR A 75 3.30 9.42 20.98
CA THR A 75 2.47 9.44 22.19
C THR A 75 1.60 8.17 22.28
N SER A 76 1.25 7.77 23.50
CA SER A 76 0.32 6.65 23.73
C SER A 76 -0.99 6.82 22.97
N GLY A 77 -1.55 8.04 22.93
CA GLY A 77 -2.77 8.33 22.19
C GLY A 77 -2.64 8.12 20.67
N ASN A 78 -1.47 8.38 20.08
CA ASN A 78 -1.21 8.07 18.67
C ASN A 78 -1.17 6.56 18.43
N ILE A 79 -0.49 5.83 19.32
CA ILE A 79 -0.38 4.37 19.24
C ILE A 79 -1.77 3.74 19.41
N ASP A 80 -2.53 4.12 20.42
CA ASP A 80 -3.86 3.58 20.70
C ASP A 80 -4.82 3.79 19.52
N THR A 81 -4.84 5.00 18.95
CA THR A 81 -5.68 5.32 17.79
C THR A 81 -5.27 4.50 16.56
N PHE A 82 -3.97 4.35 16.33
CA PHE A 82 -3.44 3.56 15.22
C PHE A 82 -3.77 2.08 15.37
N ILE A 83 -3.53 1.50 16.55
CA ILE A 83 -3.83 0.09 16.85
C ILE A 83 -5.34 -0.18 16.75
N ALA A 84 -6.21 0.73 17.22
CA ALA A 84 -7.64 0.59 17.03
C ALA A 84 -8.02 0.58 15.54
N THR A 85 -7.35 1.39 14.72
CA THR A 85 -7.54 1.42 13.27
C THR A 85 -7.06 0.12 12.61
N THR A 86 -5.89 -0.41 13.00
CA THR A 86 -5.40 -1.67 12.42
C THR A 86 -6.27 -2.85 12.80
N GLN A 87 -6.80 -2.88 14.02
CA GLN A 87 -7.78 -3.88 14.47
C GLN A 87 -9.10 -3.79 13.68
N LEU A 88 -9.61 -2.58 13.43
CA LEU A 88 -10.79 -2.38 12.59
C LEU A 88 -10.60 -2.93 11.18
N VAL A 89 -9.42 -2.69 10.58
CA VAL A 89 -9.10 -3.14 9.23
C VAL A 89 -8.77 -4.64 9.17
N GLY A 90 -8.30 -5.22 10.28
CA GLY A 90 -7.78 -6.59 10.31
C GLY A 90 -6.35 -6.69 9.74
N ALA A 91 -5.56 -5.61 9.84
CA ALA A 91 -4.21 -5.53 9.31
C ALA A 91 -3.14 -5.64 10.40
N GLU A 92 -1.96 -6.14 10.04
CA GLU A 92 -0.78 -6.13 10.91
C GLU A 92 -0.25 -4.70 11.08
N PRO A 93 0.03 -4.23 12.30
CA PRO A 93 0.58 -2.90 12.54
C PRO A 93 2.09 -2.84 12.27
N MET A 94 2.55 -1.75 11.66
CA MET A 94 3.97 -1.41 11.54
C MET A 94 4.18 0.06 11.88
N ILE A 95 4.96 0.38 12.89
CA ILE A 95 5.17 1.76 13.37
C ILE A 95 6.60 2.21 13.05
N THR A 96 6.72 3.41 12.47
CA THR A 96 8.02 4.06 12.26
C THR A 96 8.45 4.72 13.57
N VAL A 97 9.61 4.33 14.11
CA VAL A 97 10.21 4.95 15.30
C VAL A 97 10.96 6.25 14.94
N ARG A 98 11.28 7.04 15.96
CA ARG A 98 12.10 8.24 15.78
C ARG A 98 13.46 7.94 15.18
N LEU A 99 13.92 8.81 14.28
CA LEU A 99 15.22 8.71 13.62
C LEU A 99 15.84 10.09 13.33
N HIS A 100 15.18 10.92 12.51
CA HIS A 100 15.70 12.24 12.15
C HIS A 100 15.83 13.14 13.38
N ASP A 101 17.02 13.73 13.59
CA ASP A 101 17.36 14.58 14.74
C ASP A 101 17.01 13.95 16.11
N SER A 102 17.05 12.61 16.20
CA SER A 102 16.76 11.85 17.41
C SER A 102 17.97 11.05 17.90
N THR A 103 17.81 10.28 18.97
CA THR A 103 18.84 9.38 19.50
C THR A 103 18.36 7.93 19.50
N PRO A 104 19.27 6.94 19.47
CA PRO A 104 18.89 5.54 19.61
C PRO A 104 18.06 5.23 20.87
N GLU A 105 18.32 5.93 21.98
CA GLU A 105 17.56 5.77 23.23
C GLU A 105 16.12 6.25 23.09
N ALA A 106 15.89 7.31 22.30
CA ALA A 106 14.56 7.80 21.98
C ALA A 106 13.81 6.79 21.08
N SER A 107 14.45 6.23 20.06
CA SER A 107 13.87 5.15 19.25
C SER A 107 13.56 3.90 20.09
N ALA A 108 14.42 3.59 21.08
CA ALA A 108 14.22 2.47 21.98
C ALA A 108 13.07 2.72 22.96
N GLU A 109 12.80 3.96 23.36
CA GLU A 109 11.63 4.31 24.17
C GLU A 109 10.32 4.12 23.40
N ASP A 110 10.31 4.37 22.10
CA ASP A 110 9.11 4.17 21.25
C ASP A 110 8.64 2.70 21.18
N VAL A 111 9.48 1.74 21.58
CA VAL A 111 9.20 0.29 21.52
C VAL A 111 9.16 -0.40 22.89
N ARG A 112 9.24 0.35 24.00
CA ARG A 112 9.09 -0.20 25.37
C ARG A 112 7.64 -0.35 25.78
#